data_AF-A0AAU1JME0-F1
#
_entry.id   AF-A0AAU1JME0-F1
#
_cell.length_a   1.000
_cell.length_b   1.000
_cell.length_c   1.000
_cell.angle_alpha   90.00
_cell.angle_beta   90.00
_cell.angle_gamma   90.00
#
_symmetry.space_group_name_H-M   'P 1'
#
loop_
_entity.id
_entity.type
_entity.pdbx_description
1 polymer ?
#
loop_
_entity_poly.entity_id
_entity_poly.type
_entity_poly.pdbx_seq_one_letter_code
_entity_poly.pdbx_strand_id
1 'polypeptide(L)' 'MAKVTVSLDAALVVEVMVLAGVGNPQDAVELVVRDYIERGHRTEARAEARDDALREVDVKPRDVEG' A
#
# COMPACT_ATOMS: atom_id res chain seq x y z
N MET A 1 -22.94 4.39 -4.65
CA MET A 1 -21.81 3.64 -4.07
C MET A 1 -22.37 2.51 -3.23
N ALA A 2 -21.84 1.29 -3.30
CA ALA A 2 -22.27 0.21 -2.43
C ALA A 2 -21.89 0.55 -0.97
N LYS A 3 -22.80 0.35 -0.03
CA LYS A 3 -22.54 0.62 1.40
C LYS A 3 -22.07 -0.66 2.08
N VAL A 4 -20.92 -0.59 2.74
CA VAL A 4 -20.40 -1.65 3.60
C VAL A 4 -20.44 -1.15 5.05
N THR A 5 -20.92 -1.98 5.97
CA THR A 5 -20.95 -1.66 7.40
C THR A 5 -19.90 -2.49 8.12
N VAL A 6 -19.01 -1.83 8.85
CA VAL A 6 -17.97 -2.47 9.68
C VAL A 6 -17.99 -1.81 11.05
N SER A 7 -17.88 -2.62 12.11
CA SER A 7 -17.74 -2.13 13.48
C SER A 7 -16.25 -1.97 13.80
N LEU A 8 -15.88 -0.82 14.36
CA LEU A 8 -14.51 -0.51 14.78
C LEU A 8 -14.50 0.00 16.22
N ASP A 9 -13.38 -0.19 16.89
CA ASP A 9 -13.16 0.41 18.20
C ASP A 9 -13.09 1.94 18.08
N ALA A 10 -13.81 2.64 18.97
CA ALA A 10 -13.91 4.10 18.91
C ALA A 10 -12.57 4.79 19.21
N ALA A 11 -11.77 4.27 20.14
CA ALA A 11 -10.47 4.84 20.48
C ALA A 11 -9.52 4.75 19.29
N LEU A 12 -9.53 3.60 18.59
CA LEU A 12 -8.75 3.42 17.36
C LEU A 12 -9.12 4.48 16.30
N VAL A 13 -10.41 4.70 16.06
CA VAL A 13 -10.84 5.69 15.05
C VAL A 13 -10.48 7.11 15.47
N VAL A 14 -10.58 7.44 16.77
CA VAL A 14 -10.18 8.74 17.30
C VAL A 14 -8.68 8.99 17.13
N GLU A 15 -7.82 7.99 17.39
CA GLU A 15 -6.39 8.12 17.16
C GLU A 15 -6.06 8.44 15.70
N VAL A 16 -6.71 7.75 14.76
CA VAL A 16 -6.56 8.02 13.33
C VAL A 16 -7.06 9.42 12.97
N MET A 17 -8.22 9.83 13.51
CA MET A 17 -8.76 11.17 13.29
C MET A 17 -7.79 12.26 13.74
N VAL A 18 -7.16 12.10 14.91
CA VAL A 18 -6.13 13.02 15.42
C VAL A 18 -4.91 13.03 14.51
N LEU A 19 -4.41 11.86 14.11
CA LEU A 19 -3.23 11.74 13.25
C LEU A 19 -3.46 12.36 11.86
N ALA A 20 -4.65 12.18 11.30
CA ALA A 20 -5.03 12.69 9.99
C ALA A 20 -5.57 14.13 10.00
N GLY A 21 -5.83 14.70 11.19
CA GLY A 21 -6.41 16.04 11.34
C GLY A 21 -7.84 16.16 10.81
N VAL A 22 -8.65 15.10 10.90
CA VAL A 22 -10.04 15.08 10.41
C VAL A 22 -11.05 14.96 11.55
N GLY A 23 -12.22 15.58 11.37
CA GLY A 23 -13.29 15.61 12.38
C GLY A 23 -14.37 14.54 12.23
N ASN A 24 -14.27 13.67 11.22
CA ASN A 24 -15.28 12.67 10.88
C ASN A 24 -14.68 11.25 10.85
N PRO A 25 -15.27 10.27 11.58
CA PRO A 25 -14.86 8.87 11.56
C PRO A 25 -14.81 8.24 10.16
N GLN A 26 -15.75 8.59 9.28
CA GLN A 26 -15.79 8.03 7.93
C GLN A 26 -14.59 8.52 7.11
N ASP A 27 -14.29 9.82 7.15
CA ASP A 27 -13.14 10.38 6.43
C ASP A 27 -11.82 9.77 6.93
N ALA A 28 -11.68 9.57 8.24
CA ALA A 28 -10.52 8.91 8.83
C ALA A 28 -10.32 7.50 8.27
N VAL A 29 -11.39 6.70 8.19
CA VAL A 29 -11.34 5.35 7.63
C VAL A 29 -11.04 5.37 6.13
N GLU A 30 -11.66 6.28 5.38
CA GLU A 30 -11.43 6.41 3.93
C GLU A 30 -9.98 6.78 3.62
N LEU A 31 -9.38 7.68 4.40
CA LEU A 31 -7.97 8.06 4.26
C LEU A 31 -7.05 6.86 4.52
N VAL A 32 -7.30 6.09 5.59
CA VAL A 32 -6.50 4.90 5.91
C VAL A 32 -6.60 3.83 4.83
N VAL A 33 -7.81 3.55 4.34
CA VAL A 33 -8.02 2.54 3.29
C VAL A 33 -7.33 2.97 1.99
N ARG A 34 -7.41 4.25 1.63
CA ARG A 34 -6.74 4.77 0.44
C ARG A 34 -5.22 4.67 0.56
N ASP A 35 -4.67 5.10 1.69
CA ASP A 35 -3.24 5.00 1.96
C ASP A 35 -2.77 3.54 2.01
N TYR A 36 -3.57 2.61 2.52
CA TYR A 36 -3.28 1.18 2.48
C TYR A 36 -3.19 0.64 1.04
N ILE A 37 -4.13 1.03 0.17
CA ILE A 37 -4.12 0.65 -1.26
C ILE A 37 -2.90 1.24 -1.96
N GLU A 38 -2.62 2.53 -1.76
CA GLU A 38 -1.45 3.19 -2.36
C GLU A 38 -0.13 2.59 -1.87
N ARG A 39 -0.05 2.21 -0.59
CA ARG A 39 1.08 1.45 -0.03
C ARG A 39 1.19 0.07 -0.66
N GLY A 40 0.07 -0.61 -0.89
CA GLY A 40 0.01 -1.89 -1.60
C GLY A 40 0.58 -1.78 -3.00
N HIS A 41 0.04 -0.87 -3.82
CA HIS A 41 0.54 -0.63 -5.19
C HIS A 41 2.02 -0.23 -5.21
N ARG A 42 2.47 0.60 -4.26
CA ARG A 42 3.90 0.97 -4.16
C ARG A 42 4.78 -0.23 -3.79
N THR A 43 4.26 -1.18 -3.04
CA THR A 43 4.98 -2.40 -2.65
C THR A 43 5.03 -3.38 -3.82
N GLU A 44 3.91 -3.58 -4.50
CA GLU A 44 3.81 -4.40 -5.71
C GLU A 44 4.70 -3.85 -6.82
N ALA A 45 4.66 -2.54 -7.10
CA ALA A 45 5.53 -1.92 -8.10
C ALA A 45 7.02 -2.08 -7.77
N ARG A 46 7.40 -2.08 -6.49
CA ARG A 46 8.80 -2.35 -6.07
C ARG A 46 9.16 -3.82 -6.19
N ALA A 47 8.24 -4.73 -5.91
CA ALA A 47 8.45 -6.15 -6.09
C ALA A 47 8.58 -6.51 -7.58
N GLU A 48 7.68 -5.98 -8.42
CA GLU A 48 7.69 -6.16 -9.88
C GLU A 48 8.97 -5.57 -10.50
N ALA A 49 9.36 -4.34 -10.14
CA ALA A 49 10.62 -3.76 -10.61
C ALA A 49 11.86 -4.57 -10.19
N ARG A 50 11.81 -5.21 -9.01
CA ARG A 50 12.89 -6.12 -8.56
C ARG A 50 12.88 -7.42 -9.38
N ASP A 51 11.72 -8.01 -9.62
CA ASP A 51 11.59 -9.23 -10.42
C ASP A 51 12.00 -8.99 -11.88
N ASP A 52 11.65 -7.84 -12.46
CA ASP A 52 12.10 -7.44 -13.79
C ASP A 52 13.62 -7.23 -13.84
N ALA A 53 14.21 -6.56 -12.84
CA ALA A 53 15.67 -6.43 -12.75
C ALA A 53 16.36 -7.81 -12.65
N LEU A 54 15.78 -8.77 -11.93
CA LEU A 54 16.30 -10.14 -11.85
C LEU A 54 16.19 -10.87 -13.19
N ARG A 55 15.08 -10.71 -13.92
CA ARG A 55 14.91 -11.26 -15.27
C ARG A 55 15.90 -10.65 -16.27
N GLU A 56 16.13 -9.33 -16.23
CA GLU A 56 17.12 -8.68 -17.10
C GLU A 56 18.55 -9.19 -16.82
N VAL A 57 18.89 -9.44 -15.55
CA VAL A 57 20.18 -10.04 -15.17
C VAL A 57 20.31 -11.48 -15.67
N ASP A 58 19.24 -12.28 -15.63
CA ASP A 58 19.23 -13.65 -16.17
C ASP A 58 19.28 -13.70 -17.71
N VAL A 59 18.74 -12.68 -18.39
CA VAL A 59 18.72 -12.61 -19.87
C VAL A 59 20.05 -12.13 -20.45
N LYS A 60 20.87 -11.39 -19.68
CA LYS A 60 22.22 -11.04 -20.13
C LYS A 60 23.11 -12.30 -20.14
N PRO A 61 23.75 -12.65 -21.29
CA PRO A 61 24.73 -13.72 -21.30
C PRO A 61 25.80 -13.43 -20.26
N ARG A 62 26.06 -14.38 -19.37
CA ARG A 62 27.28 -14.34 -18.56
C ARG A 62 28.43 -14.50 -19.55
N ASP A 63 29.18 -13.43 -19.79
CA ASP A 63 30.48 -13.53 -20.43
C ASP A 63 31.33 -14.44 -19.54
N VAL A 64 31.47 -15.69 -19.98
CA VAL A 64 32.31 -16.68 -19.34
C VAL A 64 33.73 -16.32 -19.76
N GLU A 65 34.39 -15.44 -19.01
CA GLU A 65 35.82 -15.21 -19.17
C GLU A 65 36.56 -16.49 -18.76
N GLY A 66 37.29 -17.06 -19.73
CA GLY A 66 38.05 -18.30 -19.62
C GLY A 66 39.46 -18.12 -19.06
#